data_AF-A0A7V8F3B6-F1
#
_entry.id   AF-A0A7V8F3B6-F1
#
_cell.length_a   1.000
_cell.length_b   1.000
_cell.length_c   1.000
_cell.angle_alpha   90.00
_cell.angle_beta   90.00
_cell.angle_gamma   90.00
#
_symmetry.space_group_name_H-M   'P 1'
#
loop_
_entity.id
_entity.type
_entity.pdbx_description
1 polymer ?
#
loop_
_entity_poly.entity_id
_entity_poly.type
_entity_poly.pdbx_seq_one_letter_code
_entity_poly.pdbx_strand_id
1 'polypeptide(L)' 'MLTPQFILPLHSELVVDLFAGGGGASTGIGQAIGRAVDVAINHDPEAISLHQANHPQTMHYCSDV' A
#
# COMPACT_ATOMS: atom_id res chain seq x y z
N MET A 1 2.40 -8.77 -8.42
CA MET A 1 2.06 -9.64 -7.26
C MET A 1 2.06 -11.09 -7.72
N LEU A 2 2.79 -11.99 -7.06
CA LEU A 2 2.96 -13.37 -7.56
C LEU A 2 1.77 -14.30 -7.25
N THR A 3 0.87 -13.91 -6.36
CA THR A 3 -0.41 -14.61 -6.09
C THR A 3 -1.46 -13.61 -5.58
N PRO A 4 -2.74 -13.74 -5.94
CA PRO A 4 -3.83 -12.98 -5.31
C PRO A 4 -3.92 -13.35 -3.82
N GLN A 5 -3.87 -12.36 -2.93
CA GLN A 5 -4.02 -12.57 -1.49
C GLN A 5 -5.46 -12.23 -1.07
N PHE A 6 -6.13 -13.09 -0.30
CA PHE A 6 -7.41 -12.71 0.30
C PHE A 6 -7.18 -11.74 1.47
N ILE A 7 -8.00 -10.69 1.57
CA ILE A 7 -7.96 -9.77 2.71
C ILE A 7 -8.68 -10.45 3.88
N LEU A 8 -7.91 -11.01 4.80
CA LEU A 8 -8.41 -11.57 6.05
C LEU A 8 -7.93 -10.67 7.20
N PRO A 9 -8.83 -10.03 7.97
CA PRO A 9 -8.47 -9.07 9.02
C PRO A 9 -8.02 -9.81 10.30
N LEU A 10 -6.98 -10.65 10.17
CA LEU A 10 -6.42 -11.47 11.25
C LEU A 10 -5.29 -10.76 12.00
N HIS A 11 -4.83 -9.61 11.48
CA HIS A 11 -3.77 -8.81 12.08
C HIS A 11 -4.34 -7.85 13.13
N SER A 12 -3.55 -7.58 14.18
CA SER A 12 -3.92 -6.68 15.27
C SER A 12 -3.57 -5.21 15.02
N GLU A 13 -2.78 -4.93 13.99
CA GLU A 13 -2.22 -3.60 13.71
C GLU A 13 -2.46 -3.19 12.26
N LEU A 14 -2.41 -1.88 12.02
CA LEU A 14 -2.44 -1.29 10.68
C LEU A 14 -1.02 -0.94 10.23
N VAL A 15 -0.76 -1.14 8.94
CA VAL A 15 0.45 -0.70 8.26
C VAL A 15 0.08 0.45 7.33
N VAL A 16 0.65 1.62 7.61
CA VAL A 16 0.38 2.86 6.87
C VAL A 16 1.68 3.35 6.22
N ASP A 17 1.68 3.43 4.89
CA ASP A 17 2.80 3.97 4.09
C ASP A 17 2.56 5.46 3.83
N LEU A 18 3.21 6.30 4.61
CA LEU A 18 3.22 7.75 4.42
C LEU A 18 4.29 8.13 3.38
N PHE A 19 3.98 9.10 2.53
CA PHE A 19 4.85 9.48 1.41
C PHE A 19 5.10 8.32 0.44
N ALA A 20 4.06 7.53 0.14
CA ALA A 20 4.16 6.20 -0.48
C ALA A 20 4.85 6.15 -1.87
N GLY A 21 4.93 7.29 -2.57
CA GLY A 21 5.51 7.38 -3.91
C GLY A 21 4.88 6.36 -4.87
N GLY A 22 5.69 5.72 -5.71
CA GLY A 22 5.23 4.62 -6.57
C GLY A 22 5.06 3.26 -5.88
N GLY A 23 5.28 3.15 -4.56
CA GLY A 23 5.04 1.93 -3.79
C GLY A 23 6.24 0.97 -3.66
N GLY A 24 7.47 1.47 -3.75
CA GLY A 24 8.67 0.67 -3.52
C GLY A 24 8.77 0.14 -2.09
N ALA A 25 8.54 1.00 -1.10
CA ALA A 25 8.50 0.64 0.32
C ALA A 25 7.38 -0.37 0.60
N SER A 26 6.15 -0.07 0.17
CA SER A 26 5.01 -0.98 0.22
C SER A 26 5.29 -2.38 -0.35
N THR A 27 6.04 -2.46 -1.46
CA THR A 27 6.45 -3.77 -2.03
C THR A 27 7.36 -4.55 -1.08
N GLY A 28 8.39 -3.89 -0.54
CA GLY A 28 9.30 -4.53 0.41
C GLY A 28 8.61 -4.94 1.71
N ILE A 29 7.73 -4.08 2.23
CA ILE A 29 6.91 -4.39 3.40
C ILE A 29 6.05 -5.63 3.12
N GLY A 30 5.34 -5.65 1.99
CA GLY A 30 4.48 -6.78 1.63
C GLY A 30 5.24 -8.11 1.48
N GLN A 31 6.48 -8.04 0.97
CA GLN A 31 7.37 -9.21 0.93
C GLN A 31 7.83 -9.65 2.33
N ALA A 32 8.08 -8.71 3.24
CA ALA A 32 8.58 -9.00 4.59
C ALA A 32 7.50 -9.58 5.53
N ILE A 33 6.29 -9.01 5.51
CA ILE A 33 5.20 -9.40 6.43
C ILE A 33 4.15 -10.32 5.79
N GLY A 34 4.24 -10.56 4.49
CA GLY A 34 3.33 -11.46 3.76
C GLY A 34 1.93 -10.90 3.51
N ARG A 35 1.73 -9.58 3.61
CA ARG A 35 0.45 -8.90 3.32
C ARG A 35 0.66 -7.48 2.80
N ALA A 36 -0.27 -6.96 2.01
CA ALA A 36 -0.22 -5.57 1.53
C ALA A 36 -0.28 -4.57 2.70
N VAL A 37 0.22 -3.34 2.47
CA VAL A 37 -0.02 -2.23 3.40
C VAL A 37 -1.51 -1.87 3.39
N ASP A 38 -2.04 -1.48 4.54
CA ASP A 38 -3.47 -1.21 4.71
C ASP A 38 -3.83 0.15 4.08
N VAL A 39 -2.98 1.16 4.28
CA VAL A 39 -3.18 2.53 3.80
C VAL A 39 -1.91 3.08 3.16
N ALA A 40 -2.05 3.83 2.06
CA ALA A 40 -0.97 4.61 1.45
C ALA A 40 -1.41 6.05 1.21
N ILE A 41 -0.57 7.02 1.59
CA ILE A 41 -0.85 8.45 1.47
C ILE A 41 0.27 9.13 0.67
N ASN A 42 -0.13 9.97 -0.29
CA ASN A 42 0.78 10.84 -1.03
C ASN A 42 0.05 12.11 -1.49
N HIS A 43 0.78 13.22 -1.66
CA HIS A 43 0.21 14.47 -2.15
C HIS A 43 0.12 14.51 -3.68
N ASP A 44 0.94 13.72 -4.37
CA ASP A 44 1.01 13.67 -5.83
C ASP A 44 0.00 12.64 -6.38
N PRO A 45 -1.01 13.06 -7.17
CA PRO A 45 -1.99 12.16 -7.75
C PRO A 45 -1.37 11.18 -8.77
N GLU A 46 -0.26 11.52 -9.44
CA GLU A 46 0.43 10.60 -10.34
C GLU A 46 1.10 9.48 -9.55
N ALA A 47 1.72 9.81 -8.42
CA ALA A 47 2.29 8.83 -7.50
C ALA A 47 1.22 7.89 -6.94
N ILE A 48 0.08 8.43 -6.49
CA ILE A 48 -1.06 7.61 -6.03
C ILE A 48 -1.57 6.68 -7.14
N SER A 49 -1.75 7.19 -8.35
CA SER A 49 -2.22 6.40 -9.50
C SER A 49 -1.29 5.22 -9.78
N LEU A 50 0.03 5.46 -9.80
CA LEU A 50 1.03 4.40 -9.96
C LEU A 50 1.00 3.41 -8.79
N HIS A 51 0.91 3.90 -7.56
CA HIS A 51 0.84 3.07 -6.37
C HIS A 51 -0.41 2.18 -6.37
N GLN A 52 -1.56 2.69 -6.80
CA GLN A 52 -2.82 1.94 -6.87
C GLN A 52 -2.75 0.82 -7.91
N ALA A 53 -2.10 1.06 -9.06
CA ALA A 53 -1.85 0.02 -10.05
C ALA A 53 -0.96 -1.11 -9.52
N ASN A 54 0.06 -0.76 -8.72
CA ASN A 54 1.00 -1.72 -8.13
C ASN A 54 0.44 -2.45 -6.91
N HIS A 55 -0.42 -1.78 -6.12
CA HIS A 55 -0.93 -2.24 -4.83
C HIS A 55 -2.46 -2.11 -4.76
N PRO A 56 -3.22 -2.89 -5.56
CA PRO A 56 -4.67 -2.73 -5.72
C PRO A 56 -5.49 -3.09 -4.47
N GLN A 57 -4.87 -3.68 -3.44
CA GLN A 57 -5.53 -4.05 -2.19
C GLN A 57 -5.34 -3.02 -1.07
N THR A 58 -4.50 -2.01 -1.29
CA THR A 58 -4.24 -0.91 -0.36
C THR A 58 -5.31 0.16 -0.51
N MET A 59 -5.69 0.82 0.58
CA MET A 59 -6.52 2.02 0.54
C MET A 59 -5.65 3.26 0.31
N HIS A 60 -5.99 4.07 -0.70
CA HIS A 60 -5.18 5.24 -1.09
C HIS A 60 -5.84 6.55 -0.70
N TYR A 61 -5.05 7.50 -0.22
CA TYR A 61 -5.45 8.88 -0.02
C TYR A 61 -4.49 9.82 -0.76
N CYS A 62 -5.05 10.65 -1.64
CA CYS A 62 -4.32 11.77 -2.24
C CYS A 62 -4.49 12.99 -1.33
N SER A 63 -3.52 13.27 -0.47
CA SER A 63 -3.55 14.34 0.54
C SER A 63 -2.14 14.75 0.93
N ASP A 64 -2.00 15.98 1.43
CA ASP A 64 -0.83 16.33 2.25
C ASP A 64 -0.81 15.47 3.53
N VAL A 65 0.38 15.18 4.04
CA VAL A 65 0.63 14.24 5.14
C VAL A 65 0.69 14.95 6.48
#